data_AF-A0A930XUK5-F1
#
_entry.id   AF-A0A930XUK5-F1
#
_cell.length_a   1.000
_cell.length_b   1.000
_cell.length_c   1.000
_cell.angle_alpha   90.00
_cell.angle_beta   90.00
_cell.angle_gamma   90.00
#
_symmetry.space_group_name_H-M   'P 1'
#
loop_
_entity.id
_entity.type
_entity.pdbx_description
1 polymer ?
#
loop_
_entity_poly.entity_id
_entity_poly.type
_entity_poly.pdbx_seq_one_letter_code
_entity_poly.pdbx_strand_id
1 'polypeptide(L)' 'MKITVAQTRPIKGDITANIETHNKMINLAVSHKADAIFFHELSLKSYEPELSKELATNQDDTKLDCFQEISNIDAEH' A
#
# COMPACT_ATOMS: atom_id res chain seq x y z
N MET A 1 -4.94 5.66 -20.03
CA MET A 1 -4.06 5.36 -18.90
C MET A 1 -4.01 6.54 -17.93
N LYS A 2 -4.77 6.46 -16.85
CA LYS A 2 -4.79 7.38 -15.72
C LYS A 2 -3.98 6.78 -14.58
N ILE A 3 -3.02 7.54 -14.06
CA ILE A 3 -2.13 7.09 -12.99
C ILE A 3 -2.37 7.95 -11.76
N THR A 4 -2.33 7.31 -10.58
CA THR A 4 -2.36 7.97 -9.28
C THR A 4 -1.03 7.79 -8.57
N VAL A 5 -0.55 8.83 -7.90
CA VAL A 5 0.60 8.76 -7.00
C VAL A 5 0.11 9.08 -5.60
N ALA A 6 0.25 8.12 -4.68
CA ALA A 6 -0.22 8.25 -3.31
C ALA A 6 0.83 8.97 -2.47
N GLN A 7 0.42 10.07 -1.84
CA GLN A 7 1.20 10.75 -0.82
C GLN A 7 0.61 10.41 0.54
N THR A 8 1.36 9.67 1.36
CA THR A 8 0.94 9.26 2.69
C THR A 8 1.95 9.71 3.74
N ARG A 9 1.56 9.63 5.01
CA ARG A 9 2.46 9.81 6.15
C ARG A 9 2.48 8.51 6.94
N PRO A 10 3.47 7.63 6.70
CA PRO A 10 3.54 6.34 7.40
C PRO A 10 3.66 6.53 8.91
N ILE A 11 2.96 5.69 9.65
CA ILE A 11 3.06 5.57 11.11
C ILE A 11 4.27 4.68 11.41
N LYS A 12 5.19 5.20 12.22
CA LYS A 12 6.39 4.51 12.68
C LYS A 12 6.04 3.18 13.33
N GLY A 13 6.61 2.09 12.83
CA GLY A 13 6.50 0.75 13.44
C GLY A 13 5.14 0.08 13.30
N ASP A 14 4.16 0.71 12.66
CA ASP A 14 2.79 0.17 12.55
C ASP A 14 2.44 -0.16 11.10
N ILE A 15 2.89 -1.35 10.66
CA ILE A 15 2.62 -1.85 9.30
C ILE A 15 1.12 -1.99 9.07
N THR A 16 0.36 -2.43 10.06
CA THR A 16 -1.09 -2.63 9.94
C THR A 16 -1.81 -1.31 9.65
N ALA A 17 -1.53 -0.26 10.43
CA ALA A 17 -2.13 1.05 10.19
C ALA A 17 -1.68 1.67 8.85
N ASN A 18 -0.45 1.38 8.41
CA ASN A 18 0.03 1.79 7.09
C ASN A 18 -0.67 1.04 5.96
N ILE A 19 -0.93 -0.26 6.10
CA ILE A 19 -1.74 -1.05 5.16
C ILE A 19 -3.16 -0.50 5.05
N GLU A 20 -3.80 -0.17 6.17
CA GLU A 20 -5.12 0.47 6.16
C GLU A 20 -5.11 1.80 5.39
N THR A 21 -4.03 2.58 5.55
CA THR A 21 -3.83 3.82 4.80
C THR A 21 -3.66 3.56 3.30
N HIS A 22 -2.93 2.51 2.91
CA HIS A 22 -2.80 2.10 1.50
C HIS A 22 -4.15 1.69 0.92
N ASN A 23 -4.93 0.86 1.64
CA ASN A 23 -6.26 0.43 1.20
C ASN A 23 -7.20 1.62 0.95
N LYS A 24 -7.16 2.65 1.81
CA LYS A 24 -7.92 3.90 1.59
C LYS A 24 -7.48 4.61 0.30
N MET A 25 -6.19 4.69 0.02
CA MET A 25 -5.66 5.32 -1.20
C MET A 25 -5.98 4.51 -2.46
N ILE A 26 -5.91 3.18 -2.40
CA ILE A 26 -6.27 2.29 -3.51
C ILE A 26 -7.75 2.47 -3.84
N ASN A 27 -8.64 2.42 -2.85
CA ASN A 27 -10.07 2.63 -3.04
C ASN A 27 -10.38 4.01 -3.65
N LEU A 28 -9.64 5.05 -3.25
CA LEU A 28 -9.75 6.37 -3.85
C LEU A 28 -9.33 6.36 -5.33
N ALA A 29 -8.20 5.74 -5.66
CA ALA A 29 -7.74 5.60 -7.05
C ALA A 29 -8.74 4.83 -7.93
N VAL A 30 -9.32 3.74 -7.40
CA VAL A 30 -10.38 2.96 -8.06
C VAL A 30 -11.60 3.83 -8.33
N SER A 31 -12.06 4.62 -7.35
CA SER A 31 -13.20 5.54 -7.54
C SER A 31 -12.94 6.60 -8.61
N HIS A 32 -11.68 6.95 -8.84
CA HIS A 32 -11.25 7.84 -9.90
C HIS A 32 -10.97 7.13 -11.23
N LYS A 33 -11.22 5.82 -11.34
CA LYS A 33 -10.91 5.01 -12.53
C LYS A 33 -9.45 5.13 -12.96
N ALA A 34 -8.53 5.04 -12.00
CA ALA A 34 -7.10 4.97 -12.29
C ALA A 34 -6.74 3.55 -12.76
N ASP A 35 -5.89 3.47 -13.78
CA ASP A 35 -5.34 2.21 -14.29
C ASP A 35 -4.17 1.70 -13.42
N ALA A 36 -3.51 2.60 -12.67
CA ALA A 36 -2.43 2.25 -11.75
C ALA A 36 -2.30 3.26 -10.59
N ILE A 37 -1.86 2.78 -9.44
CA ILE A 37 -1.49 3.60 -8.28
C ILE A 37 -0.07 3.24 -7.81
N PHE A 38 0.73 4.25 -7.48
CA PHE A 38 2.10 4.08 -6.99
C PHE A 38 2.27 4.71 -5.60
N PHE A 39 3.02 4.03 -4.75
CA PHE A 39 3.39 4.48 -3.42
C PHE A 39 4.89 4.79 -3.36
N HIS A 40 5.27 5.74 -2.51
CA HIS A 40 6.67 6.06 -2.27
C HIS A 40 7.39 4.97 -1.48
N GLU A 41 8.73 5.02 -1.47
CA GLU A 41 9.54 4.07 -0.71
C GLU A 41 9.21 4.12 0.79
N LEU A 42 9.29 2.95 1.46
CA LEU A 42 9.04 2.78 2.90
C LEU A 42 7.65 3.24 3.36
N SER A 43 6.68 3.40 2.46
CA SER A 43 5.31 3.80 2.78
C SER A 43 4.62 2.88 3.79
N LEU A 44 5.02 1.60 3.84
CA LEU A 44 4.48 0.62 4.79
C LEU A 44 5.18 0.61 6.14
N LYS A 45 6.44 1.06 6.22
CA LYS A 45 7.31 0.81 7.37
C LYS A 45 7.81 2.07 8.07
N SER A 46 7.75 3.22 7.40
CA SER A 46 8.52 4.41 7.75
C SER A 46 10.03 4.15 7.71
N TYR A 47 10.83 5.21 7.77
CA TYR A 47 12.28 5.11 7.91
C TYR A 47 12.65 4.89 9.37
N GLU A 48 12.67 3.62 9.80
CA GLU A 48 12.93 3.21 11.18
C GLU A 48 14.12 2.25 11.26
N PRO A 49 15.36 2.77 11.25
CA PRO A 49 16.56 1.93 11.21
C PRO A 49 16.63 0.88 12.33
N GLU A 50 16.22 1.27 13.54
CA GLU A 50 16.21 0.40 14.73
C GLU A 50 15.23 -0.76 14.61
N LEU A 51 14.13 -0.58 13.88
CA LEU A 51 13.09 -1.59 13.68
C LEU A 51 13.22 -2.32 12.34
N SER A 52 14.24 -1.99 11.53
CA SER A 52 14.40 -2.47 10.16
C SER A 52 14.34 -4.00 10.01
N LYS A 53 14.90 -4.74 10.97
CA LYS A 53 14.88 -6.21 10.98
C LYS A 53 13.51 -6.78 11.36
N GLU A 54 12.84 -6.16 12.33
CA GLU A 54 11.52 -6.59 12.80
C GLU A 54 10.42 -6.30 11.78
N LEU A 55 10.52 -5.13 11.13
CA LEU A 55 9.58 -4.68 10.12
C LEU A 55 9.93 -5.24 8.72
N ALA A 56 10.97 -6.06 8.59
CA ALA A 56 11.34 -6.62 7.29
C ALA A 56 10.19 -7.45 6.72
N THR A 57 9.87 -7.19 5.46
CA THR A 57 8.86 -7.93 4.69
C THR A 57 9.57 -8.67 3.57
N ASN A 58 8.93 -9.69 3.03
CA ASN A 58 9.37 -10.39 1.83
C ASN A 58 8.18 -10.56 0.87
N GLN A 59 8.43 -11.18 -0.29
CA GLN A 59 7.41 -11.39 -1.32
C GLN A 59 6.28 -12.34 -0.89
N ASP A 60 6.50 -13.14 0.15
CA ASP A 60 5.57 -14.15 0.68
C ASP A 60 4.91 -13.68 2.00
N ASP A 61 5.06 -12.40 2.39
CA ASP A 61 4.42 -11.86 3.60
C ASP A 61 2.92 -11.67 3.35
N THR A 62 2.11 -12.55 3.95
CA THR A 62 0.65 -12.58 3.80
C THR A 62 -0.05 -11.28 4.23
N LYS A 63 0.61 -10.40 4.98
CA LYS A 63 0.08 -9.06 5.26
C LYS A 63 -0.13 -8.22 3.99
N LEU A 64 0.55 -8.56 2.89
CA LEU A 64 0.44 -7.87 1.60
C LEU A 64 -0.64 -8.46 0.69
N ASP A 65 -1.20 -9.62 1.04
CA ASP A 65 -2.21 -10.32 0.22
C ASP A 65 -3.43 -9.43 -0.05
N CYS A 66 -3.80 -8.56 0.89
CA CYS A 66 -4.93 -7.64 0.71
C CYS A 66 -4.76 -6.71 -0.50
N PHE A 67 -3.52 -6.34 -0.87
CA PHE A 67 -3.28 -5.52 -2.06
C PHE A 67 -3.50 -6.31 -3.34
N GLN A 68 -3.07 -7.58 -3.35
CA GLN A 68 -3.29 -8.48 -4.47
C GLN A 68 -4.76 -8.80 -4.65
N GLU A 69 -5.48 -9.04 -3.55
CA GLU A 69 -6.94 -9.27 -3.55
C GLU A 69 -7.67 -8.11 -4.20
N ILE A 70 -7.39 -6.87 -3.81
CA ILE A 70 -8.01 -5.68 -4.42
C ILE A 70 -7.62 -5.56 -5.90
N SER A 71 -6.37 -5.83 -6.26
CA SER A 71 -5.90 -5.75 -7.65
C SER A 71 -6.47 -6.84 -8.56
N ASN A 72 -6.90 -7.97 -8.01
CA ASN A 72 -7.52 -9.07 -8.75
C ASN A 72 -9.01 -8.85 -9.02
N ILE A 73 -9.64 -7.90 -8.31
CA ILE A 73 -11.02 -7.55 -8.61
C ILE A 73 -11.01 -6.90 -9.98
N ASP A 74 -11.63 -7.58 -10.96
CA ASP A 74 -11.98 -6.97 -12.22
C ASP A 74 -12.85 -5.75 -11.88
N ALA A 75 -12.29 -4.55 -12.04
CA ALA A 75 -13.09 -3.36 -12.11
C ALA A 75 -13.96 -3.53 -13.37
N GLU A 76 -15.19 -4.02 -13.20
CA GLU A 76 -16.19 -4.03 -14.26
C GLU A 76 -16.20 -2.63 -14.86
N HIS A 77 -15.76 -2.54 -16.12
CA HIS A 77 -15.71 -1.32 -16.89
C HIS A 77 -17.11 -0.93 -17.35
#